data_AF-A0AAU4GAF9-F1
#
_entry.id   AF-A0AAU4GAF9-F1
#
_cell.length_a   1.000
_cell.length_b   1.000
_cell.length_c   1.000
_cell.angle_alpha   90.00
_cell.angle_beta   90.00
_cell.angle_gamma   90.00
#
_symmetry.space_group_name_H-M   'P 1'
#
loop_
_entity.id
_entity.type
_entity.pdbx_description
1 polymer ?
#
loop_
_entity_poly.entity_id
_entity_poly.type
_entity_poly.pdbx_seq_one_letter_code
_entity_poly.pdbx_strand_id
1 'polypeptide(L)'
;MVATESGKTSLSGKIDQLFHVVRRPDREQYSHEEVARACREATGESFSTTYLWQLRTGRRDNPTKRHLEALAQFFGVPPAYFFDDEQSVKIAEELALLGALRDAGVRDVALRAVTLSSDGLDTISDMIDAIARREAGRGGAQKEG
;
A
#
# COMPACT_ATOMS: atom_id res chain seq x y z
N MET A 1 9.16 -19.86 21.11
CA MET A 1 7.72 -19.59 21.02
C MET A 1 7.53 -18.64 19.86
N VAL A 2 6.90 -19.12 18.79
CA VAL A 2 6.84 -18.48 17.47
C VAL A 2 5.86 -17.31 17.50
N ALA A 3 6.31 -16.11 17.12
CA ALA A 3 5.48 -14.92 16.99
C ALA A 3 5.62 -14.36 15.57
N THR A 4 5.01 -15.05 14.60
CA THR A 4 4.97 -14.60 13.20
C THR A 4 3.65 -15.03 12.57
N GLU A 5 2.55 -14.35 12.88
CA GLU A 5 1.30 -14.45 12.08
C GLU A 5 0.30 -13.29 12.28
N SER A 6 0.34 -12.52 13.37
CA SER A 6 -0.62 -11.42 13.61
C SER A 6 -0.39 -10.12 12.83
N GLY A 7 0.66 -10.02 12.01
CA GLY A 7 1.01 -8.78 11.30
C GLY A 7 0.03 -8.40 10.17
N LYS A 8 -0.58 -9.37 9.50
CA LYS A 8 -1.47 -9.13 8.34
C LYS A 8 -2.93 -8.85 8.70
N THR A 9 -3.37 -9.17 9.93
CA THR A 9 -4.76 -8.98 10.39
C THR A 9 -4.94 -7.84 11.38
N SER A 10 -3.87 -7.38 12.04
CA SER A 10 -3.96 -6.25 12.98
C SER A 10 -4.30 -4.93 12.28
N LEU A 11 -5.02 -4.04 12.96
CA LEU A 11 -5.35 -2.70 12.46
C LEU A 11 -4.08 -1.91 12.08
N SER A 12 -3.06 -1.96 12.92
CA SER A 12 -1.75 -1.33 12.65
C SER A 12 -1.12 -1.87 11.38
N GLY A 13 -1.17 -3.19 11.17
CA GLY A 13 -0.66 -3.83 9.97
C GLY A 13 -1.43 -3.42 8.71
N LYS A 14 -2.77 -3.35 8.80
CA LYS A 14 -3.62 -2.85 7.71
C LYS A 14 -3.28 -1.40 7.35
N ILE A 15 -3.14 -0.53 8.34
CA ILE A 15 -2.75 0.88 8.11
C ILE A 15 -1.35 0.96 7.49
N ASP A 16 -0.37 0.23 8.03
CA ASP A 16 0.99 0.24 7.51
C ASP A 16 1.06 -0.26 6.06
N GLN A 17 0.31 -1.32 5.73
CA GLN A 17 0.19 -1.83 4.37
C GLN A 17 -0.32 -0.76 3.39
N LEU A 18 -1.28 0.06 3.79
CA LEU A 18 -1.78 1.15 2.93
C LEU A 18 -0.69 2.20 2.65
N PHE A 19 0.15 2.54 3.64
CA PHE A 19 1.31 3.40 3.42
C PHE A 19 2.30 2.78 2.43
N HIS A 20 2.43 1.45 2.42
CA HIS A 20 3.32 0.72 1.51
C HIS A 20 2.80 0.60 0.08
N VAL A 21 1.48 0.42 -0.09
CA VAL A 21 0.86 0.19 -1.39
C VAL A 21 0.52 1.49 -2.11
N VAL A 22 0.03 2.48 -1.37
CA VAL A 22 -0.41 3.75 -1.95
C VAL A 22 0.73 4.76 -1.87
N ARG A 23 1.38 4.99 -3.02
CA ARG A 23 2.52 5.90 -3.16
C ARG A 23 2.11 7.24 -3.74
N ARG A 24 2.91 8.26 -3.42
CA ARG A 24 2.87 9.56 -4.08
C ARG A 24 3.28 9.42 -5.55
N PRO A 25 2.97 10.39 -6.43
CA PRO A 25 3.38 10.36 -7.84
C PRO A 25 4.90 10.27 -8.06
N ASP A 26 5.70 10.72 -7.09
CA ASP A 26 7.16 10.61 -7.05
C ASP A 26 7.66 9.26 -6.52
N ARG A 27 6.75 8.30 -6.26
CA ARG A 27 6.98 6.95 -5.73
C ARG A 27 7.42 6.89 -4.27
N GLU A 28 7.40 8.02 -3.55
CA GLU A 28 7.66 8.03 -2.11
C GLU A 28 6.41 7.65 -1.29
N GLN A 29 6.63 7.29 -0.02
CA GLN A 29 5.51 7.10 0.91
C GLN A 29 4.88 8.45 1.23
N TYR A 30 3.57 8.47 1.48
CA TYR A 30 2.95 9.61 2.15
C TYR A 30 3.54 9.80 3.55
N SER A 31 3.79 11.04 3.92
CA SER A 31 4.16 11.39 5.29
C SER A 31 2.95 11.29 6.22
N HIS A 32 3.18 11.02 7.50
CA HIS A 32 2.10 11.01 8.50
C HIS A 32 1.39 12.37 8.58
N GLU A 33 2.09 13.47 8.32
CA GLU A 33 1.52 14.81 8.35
C GLU A 33 0.52 15.04 7.22
N GLU A 34 0.87 14.63 5.99
CA GLU A 34 -0.03 14.71 4.83
C GLU A 34 -1.32 13.92 5.07
N VAL A 35 -1.19 12.66 5.51
CA VAL A 35 -2.36 11.79 5.77
C VAL A 35 -3.22 12.35 6.91
N ALA A 36 -2.59 12.73 8.02
CA ALA A 36 -3.32 13.27 9.16
C ALA A 36 -4.04 14.58 8.82
N ARG A 37 -3.41 15.47 8.04
CA ARG A 37 -4.03 16.70 7.56
C ARG A 37 -5.25 16.40 6.69
N ALA A 38 -5.13 15.52 5.71
CA ALA A 38 -6.25 15.14 4.86
C ALA A 38 -7.40 14.51 5.66
N CYS A 39 -7.10 13.67 6.66
CA CYS A 39 -8.11 13.08 7.53
C CYS A 39 -8.86 14.13 8.37
N ARG A 40 -8.15 15.16 8.87
CA ARG A 40 -8.79 16.31 9.56
C ARG A 40 -9.73 17.07 8.63
N GLU A 41 -9.26 17.37 7.43
CA GLU A 41 -10.03 18.11 6.42
C GLU A 41 -11.30 17.32 6.01
N ALA A 42 -11.20 16.00 5.88
CA ALA A 42 -12.33 15.15 5.49
C ALA A 42 -13.37 14.96 6.61
N THR A 43 -12.94 14.84 7.87
CA THR A 43 -13.85 14.55 9.00
C THR A 43 -14.39 15.80 9.68
N GLY A 44 -13.68 16.93 9.59
CA GLY A 44 -13.91 18.11 10.43
C GLY A 44 -13.52 17.89 11.89
N GLU A 45 -12.88 16.77 12.23
CA GLU A 45 -12.50 16.39 13.59
C GLU A 45 -10.99 16.45 13.79
N SER A 46 -10.55 16.46 15.06
CA SER A 46 -9.14 16.37 15.39
C SER A 46 -8.57 15.00 15.02
N PHE A 47 -7.55 14.99 14.18
CA PHE A 47 -6.80 13.81 13.76
C PHE A 47 -5.32 14.19 13.70
N SER A 48 -4.54 13.93 14.76
CA SER A 48 -3.16 14.40 14.84
C SER A 48 -2.17 13.43 14.17
N THR A 49 -1.02 13.96 13.75
CA THR A 49 0.11 13.17 13.22
C THR A 49 0.58 12.12 14.23
N THR A 50 0.65 12.49 15.52
CA THR A 50 1.03 11.57 16.60
C THR A 50 0.02 10.44 16.78
N TYR A 51 -1.28 10.75 16.69
CA TYR A 51 -2.33 9.75 16.78
C TYR A 51 -2.25 8.75 15.61
N LEU A 52 -2.03 9.23 14.38
CA LEU A 52 -1.82 8.36 13.22
C LEU A 52 -0.62 7.42 13.42
N TRP A 53 0.49 7.95 13.90
CA TRP A 53 1.67 7.14 14.19
C TRP A 53 1.39 6.08 15.28
N GLN A 54 0.62 6.43 16.32
CA GLN A 54 0.21 5.46 17.35
C GLN A 54 -0.67 4.35 16.76
N LEU A 55 -1.57 4.67 15.84
CA LEU A 55 -2.38 3.68 15.13
C LEU A 55 -1.51 2.77 14.25
N ARG A 56 -0.60 3.35 13.46
CA ARG A 56 0.31 2.62 12.57
C ARG A 56 1.26 1.69 13.32
N THR A 57 1.70 2.09 14.52
CA THR A 57 2.60 1.29 15.37
C THR A 57 1.89 0.37 16.34
N GLY A 58 0.55 0.37 16.36
CA GLY A 58 -0.25 -0.46 17.29
C GLY A 58 -0.22 0.01 18.74
N ARG A 59 0.36 1.19 19.03
CA ARG A 59 0.28 1.82 20.36
C ARG A 59 -1.14 2.25 20.72
N ARG A 60 -1.98 2.43 19.71
CA ARG A 60 -3.42 2.62 19.83
C ARG A 60 -4.10 1.79 18.76
N ASP A 61 -5.22 1.18 19.10
CA ASP A 61 -5.92 0.19 18.28
C ASP A 61 -7.43 0.45 18.17
N ASN A 62 -7.95 1.43 18.93
CA ASN A 62 -9.37 1.76 18.97
C ASN A 62 -9.66 3.17 18.40
N PRO A 63 -9.55 3.37 17.07
CA PRO A 63 -10.02 4.61 16.43
C PRO A 63 -11.53 4.64 16.27
N THR A 64 -12.08 5.83 16.08
CA THR A 64 -13.50 5.98 15.75
C THR A 64 -13.77 5.48 14.33
N LYS A 65 -15.02 5.10 14.04
CA LYS A 65 -15.44 4.72 12.68
C LYS A 65 -15.13 5.83 11.67
N ARG A 66 -15.33 7.10 12.03
CA ARG A 66 -15.06 8.26 11.16
C ARG A 66 -13.58 8.40 10.83
N HIS A 67 -12.69 8.11 11.79
CA HIS A 67 -11.25 8.09 11.56
C HIS A 67 -10.84 7.00 10.56
N LEU A 68 -11.45 5.81 10.65
CA LEU A 68 -11.22 4.73 9.70
C LEU A 68 -11.77 5.06 8.31
N GLU A 69 -12.95 5.67 8.22
CA GLU A 69 -13.52 6.13 6.95
C GLU A 69 -12.65 7.20 6.29
N ALA A 70 -12.08 8.12 7.07
CA ALA A 70 -11.18 9.16 6.55
C ALA A 70 -9.88 8.57 6.00
N LEU A 71 -9.28 7.61 6.72
CA LEU A 71 -8.13 6.86 6.23
C LEU A 71 -8.50 6.10 4.95
N ALA A 72 -9.67 5.46 4.93
CA ALA A 72 -10.14 4.72 3.79
C ALA A 72 -10.28 5.63 2.55
N GLN A 73 -10.92 6.79 2.73
CA GLN A 73 -11.07 7.80 1.69
C GLN A 73 -9.72 8.31 1.19
N PHE A 74 -8.78 8.63 2.09
CA PHE A 74 -7.46 9.12 1.72
C PHE A 74 -6.69 8.10 0.87
N PHE A 75 -6.65 6.84 1.31
CA PHE A 75 -5.95 5.77 0.60
C PHE A 75 -6.74 5.23 -0.61
N GLY A 76 -8.00 5.64 -0.76
CA GLY A 76 -8.88 5.23 -1.85
C GLY A 76 -9.34 3.78 -1.73
N VAL A 77 -9.63 3.32 -0.51
CA VAL A 77 -10.07 1.96 -0.20
C VAL A 77 -11.48 1.95 0.38
N PRO A 78 -12.26 0.87 0.23
CA PRO A 78 -13.54 0.72 0.94
C PRO A 78 -13.34 0.68 2.46
N PRO A 79 -14.19 1.33 3.28
CA PRO A 79 -14.08 1.26 4.75
C PRO A 79 -14.12 -0.16 5.31
N ALA A 80 -14.79 -1.09 4.62
CA ALA A 80 -14.86 -2.52 4.96
C ALA A 80 -13.47 -3.16 5.11
N TYR A 81 -12.45 -2.62 4.44
CA TYR A 81 -11.05 -3.04 4.58
C TYR A 81 -10.58 -3.08 6.04
N PHE A 82 -11.08 -2.21 6.91
CA PHE A 82 -10.67 -2.20 8.31
C PHE A 82 -11.44 -3.18 9.20
N PHE A 83 -12.58 -3.72 8.75
CA PHE A 83 -13.52 -4.44 9.61
C PHE A 83 -13.70 -5.93 9.29
N ASP A 84 -13.44 -6.37 8.06
CA ASP A 84 -13.67 -7.76 7.63
C ASP A 84 -12.36 -8.36 7.12
N ASP A 85 -11.79 -9.34 7.83
CA ASP A 85 -10.48 -9.91 7.52
C ASP A 85 -10.43 -10.69 6.19
N GLU A 86 -11.51 -11.35 5.79
CA GLU A 86 -11.54 -12.09 4.51
C GLU A 86 -11.68 -11.11 3.33
N GLN A 87 -12.52 -10.08 3.48
CA GLN A 87 -12.59 -8.99 2.51
C GLN A 87 -11.32 -8.14 2.50
N SER A 88 -10.64 -7.99 3.65
CA SER A 88 -9.39 -7.23 3.76
C SER A 88 -8.31 -7.78 2.84
N VAL A 89 -8.18 -9.11 2.75
CA VAL A 89 -7.17 -9.75 1.90
C VAL A 89 -7.48 -9.52 0.42
N LYS A 90 -8.71 -9.79 -0.02
CA LYS A 90 -9.14 -9.57 -1.41
C LYS A 90 -8.99 -8.10 -1.81
N ILE A 91 -9.44 -7.19 -0.95
CA ILE A 91 -9.32 -5.75 -1.17
C ILE A 91 -7.84 -5.32 -1.18
N ALA A 92 -6.97 -5.87 -0.32
CA ALA A 92 -5.54 -5.56 -0.33
C ALA A 92 -4.87 -5.94 -1.66
N GLU A 93 -5.21 -7.11 -2.21
CA GLU A 93 -4.68 -7.58 -3.50
C GLU A 93 -5.17 -6.71 -4.65
N GLU A 94 -6.46 -6.38 -4.69
CA GLU A 94 -7.03 -5.46 -5.68
C GLU A 94 -6.43 -4.05 -5.59
N LEU A 95 -6.16 -3.57 -4.37
CA LEU A 95 -5.52 -2.27 -4.15
C LEU A 95 -4.06 -2.26 -4.55
N ALA A 96 -3.32 -3.35 -4.31
CA ALA A 96 -1.96 -3.46 -4.80
C ALA A 96 -1.93 -3.36 -6.33
N LEU A 97 -2.88 -4.00 -7.01
CA LEU A 97 -3.02 -3.91 -8.46
C LEU A 97 -3.43 -2.50 -8.91
N LEU A 98 -4.45 -1.88 -8.30
CA LEU A 98 -4.88 -0.52 -8.63
C LEU A 98 -3.80 0.53 -8.34
N GLY A 99 -3.07 0.38 -7.23
CA GLY A 99 -1.94 1.21 -6.87
C GLY A 99 -0.83 1.12 -7.91
N ALA A 100 -0.49 -0.09 -8.35
CA ALA A 100 0.45 -0.31 -9.44
C ALA A 100 -0.02 0.35 -10.76
N LEU A 101 -1.30 0.21 -11.11
CA LEU A 101 -1.88 0.81 -12.33
C LEU A 101 -2.04 2.35 -12.27
N ARG A 102 -1.92 2.99 -11.10
CA ARG A 102 -1.85 4.45 -10.99
C ARG A 102 -0.49 5.00 -11.42
N ASP A 103 0.57 4.21 -11.37
CA ASP A 103 1.87 4.60 -11.91
C ASP A 103 1.76 4.71 -13.44
N ALA A 104 2.06 5.90 -13.98
CA ALA A 104 1.90 6.16 -15.40
C ALA A 104 2.77 5.24 -16.28
N GLY A 105 3.95 4.83 -15.79
CA GLY A 105 4.83 3.90 -16.50
C GLY A 105 4.29 2.47 -16.48
N VAL A 106 3.84 2.00 -15.32
CA VAL A 106 3.20 0.67 -15.20
C VAL A 106 1.93 0.59 -16.03
N ARG A 107 1.09 1.63 -16.01
CA ARG A 107 -0.13 1.71 -16.83
C ARG A 107 0.16 1.66 -18.32
N ASP A 108 1.18 2.37 -18.77
CA ASP A 108 1.59 2.41 -20.17
C ASP A 108 2.10 1.03 -20.65
N VAL A 109 2.89 0.33 -19.81
CA VAL A 109 3.30 -1.06 -20.05
C VAL A 109 2.10 -2.00 -20.10
N ALA A 110 1.18 -1.91 -19.13
CA ALA A 110 -0.01 -2.75 -19.08
C ALA A 110 -0.91 -2.57 -20.32
N LEU A 111 -1.14 -1.32 -20.76
CA LEU A 111 -1.95 -1.04 -21.96
C LEU A 111 -1.33 -1.61 -23.24
N ARG A 112 0.01 -1.62 -23.35
CA ARG A 112 0.69 -2.27 -24.48
C ARG A 112 0.62 -3.79 -24.38
N ALA A 113 0.77 -4.34 -23.18
CA ALA A 113 0.73 -5.78 -22.93
C ALA A 113 -0.61 -6.40 -23.34
N VAL A 114 -1.73 -5.69 -23.19
CA VAL A 114 -3.08 -6.16 -23.58
C VAL A 114 -3.19 -6.57 -25.06
N THR A 115 -2.34 -6.03 -25.93
CA THR A 115 -2.35 -6.35 -27.37
C THR A 115 -1.49 -7.55 -27.77
N LEU A 116 -0.74 -8.12 -26.82
CA LEU A 116 0.17 -9.22 -27.09
C LEU A 116 -0.53 -10.59 -27.07
N SER A 117 0.06 -11.54 -27.78
CA SER A 117 -0.27 -12.96 -27.62
C SER A 117 0.20 -13.50 -26.27
N SER A 118 -0.25 -14.69 -25.90
CA SER A 118 0.24 -15.43 -24.72
C SER A 118 1.76 -15.52 -24.70
N ASP A 119 2.37 -15.95 -25.81
CA ASP A 119 3.82 -16.12 -25.91
C ASP A 119 4.58 -14.79 -25.77
N GLY A 120 3.96 -13.70 -26.25
CA GLY A 120 4.49 -12.34 -26.08
C GLY A 120 4.41 -11.88 -24.63
N LEU A 121 3.31 -12.19 -23.93
CA LEU A 121 3.15 -11.91 -22.49
C LEU A 121 4.15 -12.70 -21.64
N ASP A 122 4.38 -13.97 -21.96
CA ASP A 122 5.35 -14.82 -21.28
C ASP A 122 6.78 -14.25 -21.44
N THR A 123 7.13 -13.86 -22.66
CA THR A 123 8.42 -13.21 -22.95
C THR A 123 8.62 -11.92 -22.15
N ILE A 124 7.59 -11.07 -22.06
CA ILE A 124 7.65 -9.85 -21.26
C ILE A 124 7.80 -10.17 -19.77
N SER A 125 7.10 -11.18 -19.27
CA SER A 125 7.17 -11.62 -17.88
C SER A 125 8.60 -12.08 -17.53
N ASP A 126 9.22 -12.88 -18.38
CA ASP A 126 10.61 -13.32 -18.21
C ASP A 126 11.61 -12.16 -18.17
N MET A 127 11.39 -11.13 -18.99
CA MET A 127 12.23 -9.92 -19.00
C MET A 127 12.08 -9.10 -17.73
N ILE A 128 10.85 -8.89 -17.25
CA ILE A 128 10.57 -8.20 -15.97
C ILE A 128 11.30 -8.92 -14.83
N ASP A 129 11.18 -10.25 -14.79
CA ASP A 129 11.83 -11.10 -13.79
C ASP A 129 13.36 -11.01 -13.83
N ALA A 130 13.94 -10.99 -15.03
CA ALA A 130 15.39 -10.84 -15.20
C ALA A 130 15.90 -9.48 -14.71
N ILE A 131 15.16 -8.40 -14.97
CA ILE A 131 15.48 -7.06 -14.50
C ILE A 131 15.36 -6.98 -12.98
N ALA A 132 14.26 -7.47 -12.40
CA ALA A 132 14.02 -7.46 -10.96
C ALA A 132 15.14 -8.20 -10.19
N ARG A 133 15.57 -9.38 -10.68
CA ARG A 133 16.72 -10.11 -10.10
C ARG A 133 18.01 -9.28 -10.11
N ARG A 134 18.28 -8.56 -11.20
CA ARG A 134 19.48 -7.72 -11.34
C ARG A 134 19.45 -6.52 -10.40
N GLU A 135 18.31 -5.89 -10.22
CA GLU A 135 18.15 -4.74 -9.31
C GLU A 135 18.26 -5.17 -7.85
N ALA A 136 17.68 -6.31 -7.48
CA ALA A 136 17.84 -6.90 -6.15
C ALA A 136 19.32 -7.20 -5.82
N GLY A 137 20.08 -7.72 -6.79
CA GLY A 137 21.52 -7.96 -6.65
C GLY A 137 22.37 -6.69 -6.50
N ARG A 138 21.92 -5.56 -7.06
CA ARG A 138 22.61 -4.26 -6.93
C ARG A 138 22.37 -3.59 -5.58
N GLY A 139 21.20 -3.78 -4.97
CA GLY A 139 20.89 -3.25 -3.63
C GLY A 139 21.69 -3.91 -2.49
N GLY A 140 22.21 -5.13 -2.70
CA GLY A 140 23.04 -5.85 -1.72
C GLY A 140 24.51 -5.41 -1.69
N ALA A 141 25.05 -4.89 -2.80
CA ALA A 141 26.47 -4.56 -2.93
C ALA A 141 26.87 -3.19 -2.34
N GLN A 142 25.90 -2.38 -1.88
CA GLN A 142 26.15 -1.03 -1.36
C GLN A 142 26.13 -0.94 0.18
N LYS A 143 26.09 -2.09 0.88
CA LYS A 143 26.18 -2.18 2.35
C LYS A 143 27.50 -2.78 2.85
N GLU A 144 28.59 -2.66 2.11
CA GLU A 144 29.94 -2.98 2.60
C GLU A 144 30.92 -1.97 2.00
N GLY A 145 31.13 -0.85 2.70
CA GLY A 145 32.04 0.23 2.31
C GLY A 145 32.16 1.28 3.41
#